data_AF-A0A6B2YSC4-F1
#
_entry.id   AF-A0A6B2YSC4-F1
#
_cell.length_a   1.000
_cell.length_b   1.000
_cell.length_c   1.000
_cell.angle_alpha   90.00
_cell.angle_beta   90.00
_cell.angle_gamma   90.00
#
_symmetry.space_group_name_H-M   'P 1'
#
loop_
_entity.id
_entity.type
_entity.pdbx_description
1 polymer ?
#
loop_
_entity_poly.entity_id
_entity_poly.type
_entity_poly.pdbx_seq_one_letter_code
_entity_poly.pdbx_strand_id
1 'polypeptide(L)'
;MSGTGTAAVAASVAAGVYGLLRRRTDPAWRRTNRAGRTVTLYAGPAAVVGTVAGLAVAPGPPRERLAGVLAVLAAGGCGAYDDLVGADDPRRGFRAHLGALRRGEVTSGAVKLLGIGAAGLCAGLLVEEHAVDGVLTGVVVAGAAHFVNLVDVTPGAAVGCVALLGAAGAAGAARSAGGATAVAPLAAAGVLAPSDLGERAMLG
;
A
#
# COMPACT_ATOMS: atom_id res chain seq x y z
N MET A 1 -18.79 -8.87 -11.86
CA MET A 1 -18.98 -7.71 -10.95
C MET A 1 -18.47 -6.46 -11.65
N SER A 2 -19.10 -5.31 -11.44
CA SER A 2 -18.67 -4.01 -11.97
C SER A 2 -17.55 -3.41 -11.11
N GLY A 3 -16.85 -2.39 -11.62
CA GLY A 3 -15.89 -1.60 -10.82
C GLY A 3 -16.53 -0.98 -9.57
N THR A 4 -17.82 -0.64 -9.61
CA THR A 4 -18.58 -0.20 -8.42
C THR A 4 -18.70 -1.29 -7.36
N GLY A 5 -18.88 -2.56 -7.76
CA GLY A 5 -18.88 -3.70 -6.86
C GLY A 5 -17.52 -3.92 -6.20
N THR A 6 -16.42 -3.81 -6.98
CA THR A 6 -15.05 -3.83 -6.45
C THR A 6 -14.84 -2.78 -5.37
N ALA A 7 -15.20 -1.52 -5.66
CA ALA A 7 -15.03 -0.41 -4.75
C ALA A 7 -15.85 -0.60 -3.46
N ALA A 8 -17.10 -1.04 -3.58
CA ALA A 8 -17.96 -1.31 -2.44
C ALA A 8 -17.37 -2.39 -1.52
N VAL A 9 -16.92 -3.52 -2.07
CA VAL A 9 -16.28 -4.59 -1.28
C VAL A 9 -15.02 -4.07 -0.60
N ALA A 10 -14.16 -3.36 -1.32
CA ALA A 10 -12.92 -2.84 -0.77
C ALA A 10 -13.16 -1.88 0.41
N ALA A 11 -14.08 -0.92 0.23
CA ALA A 11 -14.43 0.04 1.27
C ALA A 11 -15.10 -0.62 2.47
N SER A 12 -16.09 -1.50 2.25
CA SER A 12 -16.80 -2.18 3.34
C SER A 12 -15.88 -3.06 4.17
N VAL A 13 -14.99 -3.82 3.52
CA VAL A 13 -14.03 -4.68 4.22
C VAL A 13 -13.00 -3.84 4.97
N ALA A 14 -12.42 -2.80 4.34
CA ALA A 14 -11.48 -1.90 5.03
C ALA A 14 -12.12 -1.24 6.27
N ALA A 15 -13.33 -0.70 6.13
CA ALA A 15 -14.05 -0.09 7.25
C ALA A 15 -14.35 -1.09 8.37
N GLY A 16 -14.79 -2.31 8.03
CA GLY A 16 -15.08 -3.37 8.99
C GLY A 16 -13.82 -3.81 9.75
N VAL A 17 -12.73 -4.10 9.03
CA VAL A 17 -11.44 -4.49 9.61
C VAL A 17 -10.90 -3.40 10.51
N TYR A 18 -10.87 -2.15 10.04
CA TYR A 18 -10.44 -1.01 10.87
C TYR A 18 -11.32 -0.84 12.11
N GLY A 19 -12.64 -0.98 11.97
CA GLY A 19 -13.60 -0.91 13.07
C GLY A 19 -13.37 -1.97 14.16
N LEU A 20 -12.85 -3.14 13.79
CA LEU A 20 -12.44 -4.20 14.71
C LEU A 20 -11.06 -3.92 15.32
N LEU A 21 -10.06 -3.59 14.49
CA LEU A 21 -8.68 -3.39 14.93
C LEU A 21 -8.52 -2.18 15.85
N ARG A 22 -9.23 -1.08 15.60
CA ARG A 22 -9.15 0.14 16.44
C ARG A 22 -9.61 -0.05 17.88
N ARG A 23 -10.26 -1.17 18.20
CA ARG A 23 -10.64 -1.52 19.58
C ARG A 23 -9.46 -2.07 20.38
N ARG A 24 -8.36 -2.45 19.72
CA ARG A 24 -7.15 -2.93 20.35
C ARG A 24 -6.35 -1.76 20.92
N THR A 25 -5.68 -2.00 22.04
CA THR A 25 -4.87 -1.01 22.77
C THR A 25 -3.37 -1.29 22.71
N ASP A 26 -2.95 -2.16 21.79
CA ASP A 26 -1.55 -2.56 21.63
C ASP A 26 -0.63 -1.35 21.38
N PRO A 27 0.34 -1.08 22.27
CA PRO A 27 1.32 -0.01 22.08
C PRO A 27 2.14 -0.12 20.79
N ALA A 28 2.38 -1.34 20.29
CA ALA A 28 3.19 -1.57 19.09
C ALA A 28 2.57 -0.97 17.81
N TRP A 29 1.25 -0.76 17.82
CA TRP A 29 0.50 -0.18 16.70
C TRP A 29 0.19 1.30 16.90
N ARG A 30 0.92 1.98 17.77
CA ARG A 30 0.77 3.42 18.02
C ARG A 30 2.03 4.17 17.65
N ARG A 31 1.85 5.33 17.04
CA ARG A 31 2.92 6.26 16.71
C ARG A 31 2.55 7.68 17.11
N THR A 32 3.56 8.49 17.35
CA THR A 32 3.40 9.93 17.50
C THR A 32 3.62 10.57 16.13
N ASN A 33 2.61 11.27 15.62
CA ASN A 33 2.72 11.97 14.35
C ASN A 33 3.60 13.24 14.49
N ARG A 34 3.89 13.91 13.37
CA ARG A 34 4.69 15.16 13.36
C ARG A 34 4.09 16.30 14.21
N ALA A 35 2.78 16.26 14.46
CA ALA A 35 2.07 17.22 15.30
C ALA A 35 2.05 16.84 16.80
N GLY A 36 2.76 15.78 17.20
CA GLY A 36 2.84 15.33 18.59
C GLY A 36 1.63 14.52 19.06
N ARG A 37 0.69 14.15 18.18
CA ARG A 37 -0.50 13.37 18.53
C ARG A 37 -0.27 11.87 18.36
N THR A 38 -0.82 11.08 19.27
CA THR A 38 -0.82 9.62 19.16
C THR A 38 -1.86 9.17 18.16
N VAL A 39 -1.41 8.47 17.11
CA VAL A 39 -2.23 7.87 16.06
C VAL A 39 -2.05 6.35 16.08
N THR A 40 -3.04 5.63 15.55
CA THR A 40 -2.94 4.18 15.35
C THR A 40 -2.47 3.84 13.93
N LEU A 41 -1.73 2.74 13.78
CA LEU A 41 -1.27 2.22 12.48
C LEU A 41 -2.22 1.15 11.90
N TYR A 42 -3.43 1.00 12.46
CA TYR A 42 -4.38 -0.03 12.02
C TYR A 42 -5.08 0.28 10.69
N ALA A 43 -4.97 1.51 10.18
CA ALA A 43 -5.55 1.85 8.89
C ALA A 43 -4.84 1.15 7.73
N GLY A 44 -3.52 0.93 7.80
CA GLY A 44 -2.75 0.19 6.78
C GLY A 44 -3.18 -1.26 6.60
N PRO A 45 -3.14 -2.09 7.66
CA PRO A 45 -3.65 -3.46 7.58
C PRO A 45 -5.10 -3.53 7.10
N ALA A 46 -5.95 -2.58 7.53
CA ALA A 46 -7.33 -2.51 7.06
C ALA A 46 -7.43 -2.18 5.56
N ALA A 47 -6.64 -1.23 5.06
CA ALA A 47 -6.57 -0.86 3.66
C ALA A 47 -6.06 -2.03 2.80
N VAL A 48 -5.06 -2.77 3.26
CA VAL A 48 -4.51 -3.96 2.61
C VAL A 48 -5.60 -5.03 2.46
N VAL A 49 -6.27 -5.40 3.56
CA VAL A 49 -7.32 -6.44 3.53
C VAL A 49 -8.51 -6.00 2.67
N GLY A 50 -8.93 -4.74 2.76
CA GLY A 50 -9.97 -4.19 1.89
C GLY A 50 -9.58 -4.23 0.42
N THR A 51 -8.38 -3.78 0.08
CA THR A 51 -7.88 -3.79 -1.29
C THR A 51 -7.83 -5.21 -1.86
N VAL A 52 -7.29 -6.18 -1.12
CA VAL A 52 -7.24 -7.58 -1.55
C VAL A 52 -8.63 -8.16 -1.76
N ALA A 53 -9.58 -7.88 -0.85
CA ALA A 53 -10.97 -8.32 -1.01
C ALA A 53 -11.63 -7.71 -2.26
N GLY A 54 -11.38 -6.42 -2.52
CA GLY A 54 -11.83 -5.76 -3.75
C GLY A 54 -11.24 -6.41 -4.99
N LEU A 55 -9.91 -6.60 -5.03
CA LEU A 55 -9.24 -7.24 -6.16
C LEU A 55 -9.73 -8.66 -6.43
N ALA A 56 -10.04 -9.45 -5.39
CA ALA A 56 -10.57 -10.80 -5.53
C ALA A 56 -11.90 -10.84 -6.32
N VAL A 57 -12.70 -9.79 -6.20
CA VAL A 57 -14.00 -9.67 -6.87
C VAL A 57 -13.98 -8.79 -8.11
N ALA A 58 -12.83 -8.18 -8.43
CA ALA A 58 -12.70 -7.31 -9.59
C ALA A 58 -12.96 -8.08 -10.90
N PRO A 59 -13.62 -7.46 -11.89
CA PRO A 59 -13.65 -7.99 -13.24
C PRO A 59 -12.26 -7.86 -13.88
N GLY A 60 -11.97 -8.75 -14.84
CA GLY A 60 -10.73 -8.72 -15.62
C GLY A 60 -9.94 -10.02 -15.52
N PRO A 61 -8.78 -10.07 -16.20
CA PRO A 61 -7.93 -11.24 -16.24
C PRO A 61 -7.45 -11.68 -14.84
N PRO A 62 -7.44 -13.00 -14.54
CA PRO A 62 -6.92 -13.51 -13.26
C PRO A 62 -5.48 -13.07 -12.97
N ARG A 63 -4.64 -12.95 -14.00
CA ARG A 63 -3.24 -12.50 -13.88
C ARG A 63 -3.11 -11.09 -13.31
N GLU A 64 -3.97 -10.15 -13.71
CA GLU A 64 -3.95 -8.76 -13.22
C GLU A 64 -4.38 -8.68 -11.76
N ARG A 65 -5.39 -9.47 -11.39
CA ARG A 65 -5.83 -9.59 -9.99
C ARG A 65 -4.74 -10.18 -9.12
N LEU A 66 -4.08 -11.24 -9.60
CA LEU A 66 -2.97 -11.89 -8.89
C LEU A 66 -1.79 -10.92 -8.72
N ALA A 67 -1.41 -10.19 -9.77
CA ALA A 67 -0.35 -9.19 -9.73
C ALA A 67 -0.65 -8.08 -8.70
N GLY A 68 -1.89 -7.56 -8.69
CA GLY A 68 -2.33 -6.58 -7.70
C GLY A 68 -2.32 -7.12 -6.27
N VAL A 69 -2.83 -8.35 -6.05
CA VAL A 69 -2.84 -8.99 -4.74
C VAL A 69 -1.42 -9.23 -4.23
N LEU A 70 -0.52 -9.71 -5.09
CA LEU A 70 0.90 -9.90 -4.77
C LEU A 70 1.54 -8.59 -4.32
N ALA A 71 1.37 -7.51 -5.11
CA ALA A 71 1.95 -6.22 -4.82
C ALA A 71 1.43 -5.63 -3.49
N VAL A 72 0.11 -5.71 -3.27
CA VAL A 72 -0.54 -5.15 -2.07
C VAL A 72 -0.16 -5.93 -0.82
N LEU A 73 -0.15 -7.27 -0.87
CA LEU A 73 0.25 -8.10 0.27
C LEU A 73 1.74 -7.93 0.59
N ALA A 74 2.60 -7.87 -0.43
CA ALA A 74 4.02 -7.64 -0.22
C ALA A 74 4.29 -6.26 0.39
N ALA A 75 3.67 -5.20 -0.15
CA ALA A 75 3.81 -3.85 0.39
C ALA A 75 3.26 -3.72 1.81
N GLY A 76 2.06 -4.22 2.07
CA GLY A 76 1.44 -4.19 3.39
C GLY A 76 2.21 -5.03 4.42
N GLY A 77 2.63 -6.24 4.05
CA GLY A 77 3.39 -7.12 4.94
C GLY A 77 4.78 -6.57 5.25
N CYS A 78 5.49 -6.07 4.24
CA CYS A 78 6.79 -5.42 4.42
C CYS A 78 6.67 -4.13 5.23
N GLY A 79 5.64 -3.33 4.99
CA GLY A 79 5.33 -2.11 5.73
C GLY A 79 5.09 -2.40 7.21
N ALA A 80 4.16 -3.31 7.51
CA ALA A 80 3.87 -3.73 8.88
C ALA A 80 5.10 -4.33 9.59
N TYR A 81 5.91 -5.13 8.88
CA TYR A 81 7.15 -5.65 9.44
C TYR A 81 8.14 -4.53 9.79
N ASP A 82 8.30 -3.55 8.91
CA ASP A 82 9.18 -2.40 9.13
C ASP A 82 8.68 -1.48 10.25
N ASP A 83 7.38 -1.28 10.36
CA ASP A 83 6.78 -0.47 11.42
C ASP A 83 6.96 -1.09 12.81
N LEU A 84 6.90 -2.42 12.89
CA LEU A 84 7.02 -3.16 14.15
C LEU A 84 8.49 -3.43 14.53
N VAL A 85 9.31 -3.89 13.58
CA VAL A 85 10.69 -4.31 13.84
C VAL A 85 11.68 -3.16 13.67
N GLY A 86 11.41 -2.23 12.76
CA GLY A 86 12.24 -1.06 12.48
C GLY A 86 11.92 0.14 13.37
N ALA A 87 11.03 0.00 14.35
CA ALA A 87 10.47 1.12 15.09
C ALA A 87 11.53 2.01 15.77
N ASP A 88 12.55 1.36 16.31
CA ASP A 88 13.67 1.97 17.05
C ASP A 88 14.97 2.04 16.24
N ASP A 89 14.98 1.58 14.99
CA ASP A 89 16.14 1.75 14.11
C ASP A 89 16.25 3.24 13.74
N PRO A 90 17.37 3.94 14.01
CA PRO A 90 17.53 5.35 13.62
C PRO A 90 17.84 5.54 12.13
N ARG A 91 18.13 4.46 11.39
CA ARG A 91 18.49 4.52 9.96
C ARG A 91 17.27 4.93 9.13
N ARG A 92 17.47 5.87 8.21
CA ARG A 92 16.40 6.37 7.34
C ARG A 92 16.87 6.45 5.89
N GLY A 93 15.96 6.12 4.97
CA GLY A 93 16.18 6.21 3.53
C GLY A 93 17.01 5.07 2.94
N PHE A 94 16.93 4.93 1.61
CA PHE A 94 17.52 3.79 0.89
C PHE A 94 19.02 3.64 1.07
N ARG A 95 19.77 4.75 1.08
CA ARG A 95 21.23 4.73 1.24
C ARG A 95 21.66 4.08 2.56
N ALA A 96 20.92 4.31 3.64
CA ALA A 96 21.24 3.75 4.96
C ALA A 96 21.04 2.22 4.97
N HIS A 97 19.89 1.76 4.50
CA HIS A 97 19.55 0.33 4.46
C HIS A 97 20.38 -0.46 3.45
N LEU A 98 20.62 0.08 2.25
CA LEU A 98 21.52 -0.54 1.27
C LEU A 98 22.98 -0.53 1.74
N GLY A 99 23.40 0.52 2.46
CA GLY A 99 24.72 0.57 3.08
C GLY A 99 24.89 -0.49 4.16
N ALA A 100 23.87 -0.72 4.99
CA ALA A 100 23.84 -1.80 5.98
C ALA A 100 23.91 -3.17 5.31
N LEU A 101 23.11 -3.38 4.25
CA LEU A 101 23.11 -4.63 3.51
C LEU A 101 24.48 -4.96 2.90
N ARG A 102 25.20 -3.96 2.38
CA ARG A 102 26.58 -4.11 1.89
C ARG A 102 27.58 -4.54 2.98
N ARG A 103 27.27 -4.29 4.24
CA ARG A 103 28.05 -4.75 5.40
C ARG A 103 27.54 -6.09 5.97
N GLY A 104 26.59 -6.74 5.30
CA GLY A 104 25.99 -8.00 5.74
C GLY A 104 24.85 -7.82 6.76
N GLU A 105 24.41 -6.60 7.03
CA GLU A 105 23.33 -6.33 7.98
C GLU A 105 21.97 -6.23 7.27
N VAL A 106 21.06 -7.16 7.55
CA VAL A 106 19.69 -7.13 7.01
C VAL A 106 18.78 -6.33 7.96
N THR A 107 18.54 -5.05 7.61
CA THR A 107 17.58 -4.19 8.32
C THR A 107 16.15 -4.41 7.84
N SER A 108 15.15 -4.09 8.66
CA SER A 108 13.73 -4.13 8.25
C SER A 108 13.44 -3.25 7.02
N GLY A 109 14.04 -2.06 6.95
CA GLY A 109 13.92 -1.18 5.78
C GLY A 109 14.55 -1.77 4.51
N ALA A 110 15.56 -2.63 4.63
CA ALA A 110 16.11 -3.38 3.49
C ALA A 110 15.16 -4.50 3.04
N VAL A 111 14.54 -5.21 3.99
CA VAL A 111 13.48 -6.20 3.69
C VAL A 111 12.32 -5.53 2.96
N LYS A 112 11.87 -4.35 3.43
CA LYS A 112 10.79 -3.58 2.80
C LYS A 112 11.15 -3.10 1.41
N LEU A 113 12.35 -2.54 1.23
CA LEU A 113 12.83 -2.10 -0.07
C LEU A 113 12.90 -3.25 -1.08
N LEU A 114 13.54 -4.35 -0.71
CA LEU A 114 13.75 -5.49 -1.62
C LEU A 114 12.47 -6.28 -1.85
N GLY A 115 11.65 -6.47 -0.82
CA GLY A 115 10.38 -7.19 -0.90
C GLY A 115 9.37 -6.48 -1.80
N ILE A 116 9.22 -5.16 -1.65
CA ILE A 116 8.35 -4.35 -2.52
C ILE A 116 8.92 -4.31 -3.94
N GLY A 117 10.23 -4.12 -4.10
CA GLY A 117 10.88 -4.13 -5.41
C GLY A 117 10.68 -5.45 -6.16
N ALA A 118 10.92 -6.58 -5.51
CA ALA A 118 10.75 -7.91 -6.10
C ALA A 118 9.28 -8.19 -6.44
N ALA A 119 8.34 -7.86 -5.56
CA ALA A 119 6.92 -8.03 -5.80
C ALA A 119 6.42 -7.15 -6.96
N GLY A 120 6.90 -5.92 -7.06
CA GLY A 120 6.63 -5.03 -8.19
C GLY A 120 7.10 -5.65 -9.52
N LEU A 121 8.36 -6.10 -9.58
CA LEU A 121 8.89 -6.76 -10.78
C LEU A 121 8.08 -8.02 -11.16
N CYS A 122 7.74 -8.86 -10.19
CA CYS A 122 6.91 -10.04 -10.43
C CYS A 122 5.51 -9.64 -10.94
N ALA A 123 4.89 -8.62 -10.34
CA ALA A 123 3.58 -8.13 -10.77
C ALA A 123 3.62 -7.60 -12.22
N GLY A 124 4.64 -6.84 -12.59
CA GLY A 124 4.79 -6.34 -13.95
C GLY A 124 5.02 -7.46 -14.97
N LEU A 125 5.90 -8.41 -14.67
CA LEU A 125 6.16 -9.58 -15.53
C LEU A 125 4.97 -10.54 -15.64
N LEU A 126 4.03 -10.51 -14.70
CA LEU A 126 2.78 -11.29 -14.77
C LEU A 126 1.73 -10.66 -15.71
N VAL A 127 1.77 -9.34 -15.89
CA VAL A 127 0.75 -8.59 -16.62
C VAL A 127 1.18 -8.33 -18.07
N GLU A 128 2.46 -8.01 -18.28
CA GLU A 128 2.99 -7.62 -19.58
C GLU A 128 3.52 -8.82 -20.38
N GLU A 129 3.40 -8.75 -21.71
CA GLU A 129 3.91 -9.80 -22.61
C GLU A 129 5.41 -9.68 -22.87
N HIS A 130 5.91 -8.45 -22.96
CA HIS A 130 7.34 -8.17 -23.17
C HIS A 130 8.03 -7.92 -21.83
N ALA A 131 9.20 -8.54 -21.64
CA ALA A 131 9.95 -8.43 -20.40
C ALA A 131 10.34 -6.98 -20.05
N VAL A 132 10.64 -6.15 -21.07
CA VAL A 132 10.99 -4.74 -20.86
C VAL A 132 9.80 -3.97 -20.28
N ASP A 133 8.62 -4.16 -20.86
CA ASP A 133 7.38 -3.54 -20.37
C ASP A 133 7.07 -4.04 -18.95
N GLY A 134 7.23 -5.34 -18.70
CA GLY A 134 7.03 -5.91 -17.37
C GLY A 134 7.98 -5.33 -16.32
N VAL A 135 9.25 -5.09 -16.67
CA VAL A 135 10.20 -4.40 -15.79
C VAL A 135 9.78 -2.97 -15.54
N LEU A 136 9.37 -2.22 -16.58
CA LEU A 136 8.91 -0.84 -16.44
C LEU A 136 7.66 -0.75 -15.55
N THR A 137 6.66 -1.60 -15.79
CA THR A 137 5.47 -1.72 -14.95
C THR A 137 5.84 -2.06 -13.52
N GLY A 138 6.78 -2.99 -13.30
CA GLY A 138 7.23 -3.34 -11.97
C GLY A 138 7.95 -2.21 -11.23
N VAL A 139 8.75 -1.41 -11.93
CA VAL A 139 9.39 -0.20 -11.39
C VAL A 139 8.33 0.83 -10.99
N VAL A 140 7.28 1.03 -11.80
CA VAL A 140 6.17 1.93 -11.47
C VAL A 140 5.42 1.46 -10.22
N VAL A 141 5.11 0.16 -10.12
CA VAL A 141 4.42 -0.41 -8.95
C VAL A 141 5.24 -0.25 -7.67
N ALA A 142 6.51 -0.68 -7.69
CA ALA A 142 7.39 -0.57 -6.53
C ALA A 142 7.69 0.89 -6.18
N GLY A 143 7.91 1.73 -7.19
CA GLY A 143 8.14 3.16 -7.04
C GLY A 143 6.94 3.88 -6.43
N ALA A 144 5.72 3.57 -6.86
CA ALA A 144 4.50 4.12 -6.30
C ALA A 144 4.34 3.75 -4.81
N ALA A 145 4.57 2.49 -4.45
CA ALA A 145 4.50 2.05 -3.05
C ALA A 145 5.53 2.79 -2.17
N HIS A 146 6.78 2.91 -2.63
CA HIS A 146 7.79 3.68 -1.91
C HIS A 146 7.49 5.17 -1.86
N PHE A 147 6.92 5.75 -2.91
CA PHE A 147 6.53 7.14 -2.96
C PHE A 147 5.41 7.45 -1.96
N VAL A 148 4.36 6.61 -1.90
CA VAL A 148 3.28 6.73 -0.91
C VAL A 148 3.84 6.67 0.51
N ASN A 149 4.75 5.73 0.78
CA ASN A 149 5.41 5.63 2.09
C ASN A 149 6.26 6.87 2.42
N LEU A 150 6.90 7.51 1.44
CA LEU A 150 7.70 8.73 1.67
C LEU A 150 6.85 9.95 1.99
N VAL A 151 5.65 10.05 1.40
CA VAL A 151 4.72 11.15 1.68
C VAL A 151 3.91 10.93 2.95
N ASP A 152 3.87 9.71 3.50
CA ASP A 152 3.13 9.37 4.72
C ASP A 152 3.83 9.87 6.01
N VAL A 153 4.16 11.16 6.03
CA VAL A 153 4.80 11.85 7.16
C VAL A 153 3.79 12.61 8.03
N THR A 154 2.59 12.84 7.49
CA THR A 154 1.52 13.58 8.15
C THR A 154 0.16 12.98 7.78
N PRO A 155 -0.81 12.97 8.71
CA PRO A 155 -2.13 12.46 8.41
C PRO A 155 -2.77 13.18 7.21
N GLY A 156 -3.38 12.43 6.32
CA GLY A 156 -4.02 12.84 5.07
C GLY A 156 -3.13 12.73 3.84
N ALA A 157 -1.80 12.72 4.00
CA ALA A 157 -0.87 12.79 2.88
C ALA A 157 -0.87 11.51 2.03
N ALA A 158 -0.82 10.33 2.66
CA ALA A 158 -0.90 9.05 1.95
C ALA A 158 -2.23 8.88 1.21
N VAL A 159 -3.36 9.24 1.85
CA VAL A 159 -4.69 9.21 1.22
C VAL A 159 -4.72 10.08 -0.03
N GLY A 160 -4.24 11.32 0.07
CA GLY A 160 -4.17 12.25 -1.05
C GLY A 160 -3.28 11.74 -2.18
N CYS A 161 -2.13 11.15 -1.84
CA CYS A 161 -1.22 10.56 -2.82
C CYS A 161 -1.86 9.38 -3.57
N VAL A 162 -2.51 8.45 -2.86
CA VAL A 162 -3.23 7.33 -3.46
C VAL A 162 -4.35 7.84 -4.38
N ALA A 163 -5.09 8.87 -3.96
CA ALA A 163 -6.12 9.50 -4.78
C ALA A 163 -5.55 10.10 -6.08
N LEU A 164 -4.43 10.83 -6.01
CA LEU A 164 -3.78 11.44 -7.17
C LEU A 164 -3.22 10.38 -8.13
N LEU A 165 -2.54 9.36 -7.61
CA LEU A 165 -2.01 8.26 -8.42
C LEU A 165 -3.13 7.49 -9.11
N GLY A 166 -4.23 7.21 -8.40
CA GLY A 166 -5.39 6.56 -8.99
C GLY A 166 -6.13 7.43 -10.01
N ALA A 167 -6.20 8.75 -9.81
CA ALA A 167 -6.76 9.67 -10.80
C ALA A 167 -5.90 9.75 -12.07
N ALA A 168 -4.58 9.82 -11.92
CA ALA A 168 -3.64 9.78 -13.04
C ALA A 168 -3.72 8.44 -13.80
N GLY A 169 -3.83 7.34 -13.06
CA GLY A 169 -4.05 6.01 -13.62
C GLY A 169 -5.37 5.91 -14.38
N ALA A 170 -6.46 6.45 -13.84
CA ALA A 170 -7.77 6.47 -14.50
C ALA A 170 -7.78 7.34 -15.77
N ALA A 171 -7.09 8.48 -15.75
CA ALA A 171 -6.92 9.34 -16.93
C ALA A 171 -6.15 8.64 -18.06
N GLY A 172 -5.13 7.84 -17.71
CA GLY A 172 -4.42 6.98 -18.66
C GLY A 172 -5.23 5.75 -19.11
N ALA A 173 -5.99 5.16 -18.20
CA ALA A 173 -6.78 3.94 -18.41
C ALA A 173 -8.14 4.16 -19.07
N ALA A 174 -8.55 5.41 -19.37
CA ALA A 174 -9.69 5.70 -20.24
C ALA A 174 -9.57 5.05 -21.64
N ARG A 175 -8.42 4.40 -21.94
CA ARG A 175 -8.12 3.65 -23.17
C ARG A 175 -7.96 2.13 -22.95
N SER A 176 -8.14 1.57 -21.75
CA SER A 176 -7.93 0.13 -21.48
C SER A 176 -8.80 -0.46 -20.34
N ALA A 177 -9.03 -1.77 -20.37
CA ALA A 177 -9.93 -2.51 -19.46
C ALA A 177 -9.45 -2.60 -17.98
N GLY A 178 -8.26 -2.07 -17.66
CA GLY A 178 -7.62 -2.18 -16.33
C GLY A 178 -8.18 -1.25 -15.25
N GLY A 179 -9.14 -0.38 -15.55
CA GLY A 179 -9.68 0.59 -14.59
C GLY A 179 -10.39 -0.02 -13.37
N ALA A 180 -10.84 -1.27 -13.46
CA ALA A 180 -11.60 -1.93 -12.40
C ALA A 180 -10.74 -2.49 -11.24
N THR A 181 -9.43 -2.70 -11.43
CA THR A 181 -8.52 -3.11 -10.34
C THR A 181 -7.98 -1.90 -9.58
N ALA A 182 -7.77 -0.77 -10.28
CA ALA A 182 -7.29 0.49 -9.69
C ALA A 182 -8.26 1.12 -8.68
N VAL A 183 -9.56 0.86 -8.78
CA VAL A 183 -10.57 1.40 -7.84
C VAL A 183 -10.53 0.73 -6.45
N ALA A 184 -9.97 -0.47 -6.32
CA ALA A 184 -9.90 -1.18 -5.04
C ALA A 184 -9.05 -0.43 -3.99
N PRO A 185 -7.77 -0.08 -4.25
CA PRO A 185 -6.96 0.67 -3.28
C PRO A 185 -7.50 2.09 -3.04
N LEU A 186 -8.06 2.73 -4.07
CA LEU A 186 -8.72 4.04 -3.94
C LEU A 186 -9.89 4.00 -2.95
N ALA A 187 -10.78 3.02 -3.08
CA ALA A 187 -11.94 2.89 -2.22
C ALA A 187 -11.56 2.51 -0.78
N ALA A 188 -10.57 1.62 -0.61
CA ALA A 188 -10.06 1.23 0.69
C ALA A 188 -9.37 2.40 1.43
N ALA A 189 -8.57 3.21 0.73
CA ALA A 189 -7.97 4.41 1.32
C ALA A 189 -9.03 5.49 1.60
N GLY A 190 -9.95 5.71 0.65
CA GLY A 190 -10.99 6.74 0.73
C GLY A 190 -11.93 6.56 1.92
N VAL A 191 -12.34 5.32 2.24
CA VAL A 191 -13.21 5.07 3.40
C VAL A 191 -12.50 5.31 4.74
N LEU A 192 -11.17 5.22 4.76
CA LEU A 192 -10.35 5.46 5.95
C LEU A 192 -9.92 6.94 6.08
N ALA A 193 -10.08 7.72 5.01
CA ALA A 193 -9.71 9.14 4.96
C ALA A 193 -10.23 9.98 6.14
N PRO A 194 -11.48 9.84 6.62
CA PRO A 194 -11.94 10.63 7.77
C PRO A 194 -11.20 10.31 9.07
N SER A 195 -10.74 9.06 9.26
CA SER A 195 -9.95 8.66 10.43
C SER A 195 -8.51 9.14 10.31
N ASP A 196 -7.97 9.12 9.10
CA ASP A 196 -6.62 9.60 8.79
C ASP A 196 -6.55 11.13 8.93
N LEU A 197 -7.36 11.87 8.18
CA LEU A 197 -7.47 13.34 8.26
C LEU A 197 -7.87 13.84 9.67
N GLY A 198 -8.62 13.03 10.43
CA GLY A 198 -8.98 13.32 11.81
C GLY A 198 -7.87 13.04 12.82
N GLU A 199 -6.68 12.66 12.36
CA GLU A 199 -5.50 12.32 13.17
C GLU A 199 -5.78 11.23 14.23
N ARG A 200 -6.60 10.24 13.87
CA ARG A 200 -6.88 9.06 14.71
C ARG A 200 -6.09 7.84 14.26
N ALA A 201 -5.77 7.79 12.97
CA ALA A 201 -4.93 6.78 12.37
C ALA A 201 -4.01 7.41 11.33
N MET A 202 -3.03 6.65 10.89
CA MET A 202 -2.28 6.90 9.67
C MET A 202 -2.32 5.65 8.80
N LEU A 203 -2.39 5.84 7.49
CA LEU A 203 -2.51 4.76 6.53
C LEU A 203 -1.31 3.81 6.53
N GLY A 204 -0.08 4.21 6.85
CA GLY A 204 1.06 3.32 7.16
C GLY A 204 1.28 2.17 6.17
#